data_AF-A0A180GHN0-F1
#
_entry.id   AF-A0A180GHN0-F1
#
_cell.length_a   1.000
_cell.length_b   1.000
_cell.length_c   1.000
_cell.angle_alpha   90.00
_cell.angle_beta   90.00
_cell.angle_gamma   90.00
#
_symmetry.space_group_name_H-M   'P 1'
#
loop_
_entity.id
_entity.type
_entity.pdbx_description
1 polymer ?
#
loop_
_entity_poly.entity_id
_entity_poly.type
_entity_poly.pdbx_seq_one_letter_code
_entity_poly.pdbx_strand_id
1 'polypeptide(L)'
;MSAFTSLSGALLLALSLNHVSAQVPANVTPCVRNCATVKISEGYCSNPQIFATAYDQCLRQNCNAADIAAGLPLTPSICGAANPAPTTPGAANPPAGAGNTTGTPVPAGNATGAIPNALRAAGAGTLATVIASPAGQSYASQLQQGPHTVFAPVDSALAQLPLNSTSPADLTALLNYHTVPGTLDVARLPPNGHAIVRTALRGAPYVNLPANDSQVLVLGAQPNGVLTIIEPTKNITVANATRVENLELAGIPNALTIPGTIAATAALIPELSSLVAAVNGTAPQLFQQLDQTPGLTIFAPINAALANPPPNANLQGILLSHIVNGTVLYSTTIANVTNATSAGGSHIDFITNATGTYARTGDRTLMIVQSDIITRNGVLHLVNGLFEASTATPTFPLVNQNNSTETAGITQVDGANLTSAAAQNAQNSAGIQSASSPGRLVLASAMLVGFVL
;
A
#
# COMPACT_ATOMS: atom_id res chain seq x y z
N MET A 1 45.92 25.91 -21.48
CA MET A 1 46.35 25.09 -22.63
C MET A 1 45.62 23.77 -22.56
N SER A 2 45.15 23.25 -23.70
CA SER A 2 44.71 21.85 -23.91
C SER A 2 43.50 21.32 -23.09
N ALA A 3 42.90 20.23 -23.58
CA ALA A 3 41.66 19.61 -23.11
C ALA A 3 41.82 18.07 -22.97
N PHE A 4 40.72 17.31 -23.17
CA PHE A 4 40.60 15.82 -23.19
C PHE A 4 40.43 15.17 -21.78
N THR A 5 39.24 14.65 -21.40
CA THR A 5 38.56 13.35 -21.72
C THR A 5 39.24 12.10 -21.11
N SER A 6 38.59 11.01 -20.70
CA SER A 6 37.17 10.62 -20.45
C SER A 6 37.12 9.13 -20.05
N LEU A 7 36.01 8.61 -19.46
CA LEU A 7 35.73 7.17 -19.22
C LEU A 7 36.73 6.48 -18.22
N SER A 8 36.50 5.29 -17.63
CA SER A 8 35.30 4.46 -17.33
C SER A 8 35.64 3.39 -16.28
N GLY A 9 34.63 2.73 -15.70
CA GLY A 9 34.75 1.54 -14.84
C GLY A 9 34.37 1.82 -13.38
N ALA A 10 33.27 1.29 -12.81
CA ALA A 10 32.94 -0.12 -12.57
C ALA A 10 33.98 -0.78 -11.62
N LEU A 11 33.74 -0.90 -10.31
CA LEU A 11 32.75 -1.73 -9.59
C LEU A 11 33.34 -3.11 -9.22
N LEU A 12 33.08 -3.54 -7.97
CA LEU A 12 33.38 -4.82 -7.31
C LEU A 12 34.81 -5.07 -6.77
N LEU A 13 34.82 -5.64 -5.55
CA LEU A 13 35.93 -6.14 -4.72
C LEU A 13 36.97 -5.09 -4.22
N ALA A 14 37.31 -5.02 -2.93
CA ALA A 14 36.82 -5.78 -1.76
C ALA A 14 36.91 -4.98 -0.44
N LEU A 15 36.30 -5.58 0.60
CA LEU A 15 36.01 -5.04 1.93
C LEU A 15 37.25 -4.71 2.79
N SER A 16 36.98 -4.05 3.93
CA SER A 16 37.85 -3.83 5.11
C SER A 16 38.89 -2.68 4.99
N LEU A 17 39.29 -1.99 6.06
CA LEU A 17 38.84 -2.05 7.47
C LEU A 17 38.30 -0.68 7.93
N ASN A 18 37.16 -0.68 8.59
CA ASN A 18 36.95 0.15 9.78
C ASN A 18 36.05 -0.65 10.74
N HIS A 19 36.62 -1.72 11.30
CA HIS A 19 35.94 -2.51 12.32
C HIS A 19 35.77 -1.64 13.56
N VAL A 20 34.52 -1.31 13.90
CA VAL A 20 34.15 -0.59 15.14
C VAL A 20 34.78 -1.24 16.38
N SER A 21 34.89 -2.57 16.36
CA SER A 21 35.55 -3.41 17.37
C SER A 21 37.04 -3.10 17.61
N ALA A 22 37.72 -2.38 16.71
CA ALA A 22 39.15 -2.07 16.79
C ALA A 22 39.45 -0.73 17.46
N GLN A 23 38.44 0.14 17.62
CA GLN A 23 38.58 1.49 18.19
C GLN A 23 38.28 1.51 19.71
N VAL A 24 37.59 0.49 20.22
CA VAL A 24 37.33 0.30 21.65
C VAL A 24 38.39 -0.64 22.23
N PRO A 25 39.11 -0.26 23.31
CA PRO A 25 40.17 -1.10 23.88
C PRO A 25 39.67 -2.50 24.26
N ALA A 26 40.33 -3.55 23.75
CA ALA A 26 39.95 -4.95 23.94
C ALA A 26 40.07 -5.47 25.39
N ASN A 27 40.32 -4.57 26.34
CA ASN A 27 40.52 -4.81 27.75
C ASN A 27 39.42 -4.16 28.63
N VAL A 28 38.44 -3.45 28.08
CA VAL A 28 37.23 -3.03 28.83
C VAL A 28 36.20 -4.16 28.88
N THR A 29 35.35 -4.16 29.90
CA THR A 29 34.40 -5.26 30.16
C THR A 29 33.36 -5.42 29.02
N PRO A 30 32.71 -6.60 28.89
CA PRO A 30 31.81 -6.86 27.77
C PRO A 30 30.63 -5.88 27.66
N CYS A 31 30.09 -5.41 28.79
CA CYS A 31 28.97 -4.46 28.78
C CYS A 31 29.41 -3.09 28.26
N VAL A 32 30.52 -2.56 28.79
CA VAL A 32 31.15 -1.30 28.35
C VAL A 32 31.47 -1.35 26.85
N ARG A 33 32.06 -2.47 26.40
CA ARG A 33 32.44 -2.70 25.01
C ARG A 33 31.22 -2.76 24.07
N ASN A 34 30.16 -3.45 24.47
CA ASN A 34 28.93 -3.54 23.69
C ASN A 34 28.25 -2.17 23.60
N CYS A 35 28.10 -1.42 24.70
CA CYS A 35 27.56 -0.06 24.65
C CYS A 35 28.36 0.86 23.71
N ALA A 36 29.70 0.85 23.80
CA ALA A 36 30.55 1.63 22.91
C ALA A 36 30.39 1.21 21.44
N THR A 37 30.51 -0.09 21.14
CA THR A 37 30.43 -0.63 19.77
C THR A 37 29.06 -0.37 19.14
N VAL A 38 27.99 -0.57 19.90
CA VAL A 38 26.62 -0.29 19.46
C VAL A 38 26.45 1.20 19.15
N LYS A 39 26.82 2.11 20.05
CA LYS A 39 26.62 3.56 19.81
C LYS A 39 27.51 4.15 18.70
N ILE A 40 28.69 3.56 18.45
CA ILE A 40 29.48 3.89 17.25
C ILE A 40 28.77 3.36 15.99
N SER A 41 28.27 2.12 16.00
CA SER A 41 27.58 1.52 14.84
C SER A 41 26.21 2.14 14.50
N GLU A 42 25.52 2.69 15.51
CA GLU A 42 24.29 3.48 15.35
C GLU A 42 24.57 4.92 14.82
N GLY A 43 25.83 5.26 14.52
CA GLY A 43 26.21 6.50 13.84
C GLY A 43 26.44 7.72 14.73
N TYR A 44 26.30 7.61 16.06
CA TYR A 44 26.36 8.78 16.96
C TYR A 44 27.72 9.50 16.98
N CYS A 45 28.79 8.89 16.48
CA CYS A 45 30.10 9.54 16.34
C CYS A 45 30.13 10.77 15.41
N SER A 46 29.06 11.06 14.65
CA SER A 46 28.93 12.33 13.92
C SER A 46 28.89 13.57 14.82
N ASN A 47 28.65 13.43 16.14
CA ASN A 47 28.79 14.53 17.10
C ASN A 47 29.28 14.01 18.46
N PRO A 48 30.45 14.45 18.97
CA PRO A 48 31.05 13.89 20.18
C PRO A 48 30.26 14.14 21.47
N GLN A 49 29.44 15.20 21.54
CA GLN A 49 28.58 15.49 22.70
C GLN A 49 27.32 14.61 22.72
N ILE A 50 26.75 14.34 21.53
CA ILE A 50 25.62 13.43 21.39
C ILE A 50 26.08 11.99 21.67
N PHE A 51 27.24 11.59 21.13
CA PHE A 51 27.87 10.30 21.43
C PHE A 51 28.08 10.09 22.93
N ALA A 52 28.73 11.04 23.63
CA ALA A 52 28.98 10.94 25.06
C ALA A 52 27.69 10.78 25.88
N THR A 53 26.65 11.55 25.54
CA THR A 53 25.34 11.47 26.20
C THR A 53 24.65 10.12 25.98
N ALA A 54 24.60 9.64 24.72
CA ALA A 54 23.97 8.36 24.39
C ALA A 54 24.72 7.14 24.96
N TYR A 55 26.04 7.25 25.08
CA TYR A 55 26.91 6.22 25.64
C TYR A 55 26.80 6.13 27.18
N ASP A 56 26.82 7.26 27.91
CA ASP A 56 26.58 7.28 29.36
C ASP A 56 25.18 6.73 29.72
N GLN A 57 24.15 7.11 28.95
CA GLN A 57 22.82 6.51 29.10
C GLN A 57 22.81 4.99 28.89
N CYS A 58 23.53 4.49 27.87
CA CYS A 58 23.67 3.05 27.64
C CYS A 58 24.31 2.34 28.84
N LEU A 59 25.43 2.87 29.36
CA LEU A 59 26.12 2.33 30.53
C LEU A 59 25.18 2.26 31.75
N ARG A 60 24.52 3.38 32.09
CA ARG A 60 23.66 3.46 33.29
C ARG A 60 22.42 2.58 33.24
N GLN A 61 21.94 2.23 32.04
CA GLN A 61 20.75 1.39 31.86
C GLN A 61 21.08 -0.11 31.78
N ASN A 62 22.26 -0.49 31.27
CA ASN A 62 22.56 -1.88 30.90
C ASN A 62 23.71 -2.50 31.68
N CYS A 63 24.56 -1.71 32.33
CA CYS A 63 25.75 -2.18 33.03
C CYS A 63 25.66 -1.95 34.55
N ASN A 64 26.44 -2.70 35.34
CA ASN A 64 26.47 -2.52 36.79
C ASN A 64 27.30 -1.29 37.21
N ALA A 65 27.23 -0.90 38.49
CA ALA A 65 27.91 0.29 39.01
C ALA A 65 29.45 0.32 38.79
N ALA A 66 30.12 -0.84 38.80
CA ALA A 66 31.55 -0.93 38.53
C ALA A 66 31.86 -0.78 37.02
N ASP A 67 31.06 -1.40 36.15
CA ASP A 67 31.15 -1.22 34.70
C ASP A 67 30.86 0.23 34.27
N ILE A 68 29.87 0.89 34.88
CA ILE A 68 29.59 2.32 34.63
C ILE A 68 30.81 3.17 34.98
N ALA A 69 31.40 2.95 36.16
CA ALA A 69 32.61 3.66 36.59
C ALA A 69 33.83 3.37 35.69
N ALA A 70 33.93 2.16 35.12
CA ALA A 70 34.98 1.78 34.18
C ALA A 70 34.74 2.27 32.73
N GLY A 71 33.49 2.50 32.34
CA GLY A 71 33.11 2.99 31.01
C GLY A 71 33.15 4.51 30.86
N LEU A 72 32.84 5.26 31.92
CA LEU A 72 32.90 6.72 31.98
C LEU A 72 34.25 7.38 31.66
N PRO A 73 35.44 6.83 32.00
CA PRO A 73 36.73 7.42 31.60
C PRO A 73 37.06 7.28 30.10
N LEU A 74 36.25 6.57 29.30
CA LEU A 74 36.43 6.55 27.83
C LEU A 74 35.91 7.86 27.22
N THR A 75 36.84 8.73 26.84
CA THR A 75 36.53 10.00 26.16
C THR A 75 36.03 9.76 24.71
N PRO A 76 35.46 10.77 24.02
CA PRO A 76 35.08 10.66 22.60
C PRO A 76 36.21 10.28 21.63
N SER A 77 37.45 10.11 22.10
CA SER A 77 38.57 9.58 21.32
C SER A 77 38.35 8.17 20.76
N ILE A 78 37.41 7.38 21.31
CA ILE A 78 37.00 6.09 20.73
C ILE A 78 36.19 6.22 19.43
N CYS A 79 35.69 7.42 19.08
CA CYS A 79 35.20 7.72 17.73
C CYS A 79 36.35 8.02 16.74
N GLY A 80 37.61 7.91 17.18
CA GLY A 80 38.78 8.39 16.46
C GLY A 80 39.04 9.87 16.75
N ALA A 81 39.88 10.16 17.75
CA ALA A 81 40.42 11.50 17.93
C ALA A 81 41.52 11.81 16.90
N ALA A 82 41.58 13.07 16.46
CA ALA A 82 42.89 13.72 16.40
C ALA A 82 43.42 13.77 17.85
N ASN A 83 44.29 12.80 18.17
CA ASN A 83 44.72 12.38 19.52
C ASN A 83 45.17 13.55 20.45
N PRO A 84 45.17 13.40 21.81
CA PRO A 84 45.43 12.14 22.53
C PRO A 84 44.65 11.80 23.83
N ALA A 85 44.41 10.49 24.03
CA ALA A 85 44.66 9.59 25.21
C ALA A 85 44.31 10.00 26.69
N PRO A 86 44.29 9.06 27.68
CA PRO A 86 44.47 7.58 27.69
C PRO A 86 43.15 6.86 28.17
N THR A 87 43.00 5.67 28.81
CA THR A 87 43.89 4.65 29.46
C THR A 87 43.29 3.21 29.37
N THR A 88 43.56 2.29 30.32
CA THR A 88 43.33 0.80 30.31
C THR A 88 43.29 0.24 31.77
N PRO A 89 43.27 -1.10 32.12
CA PRO A 89 42.94 -2.38 31.42
C PRO A 89 42.14 -3.48 32.22
N GLY A 90 41.56 -4.52 31.58
CA GLY A 90 41.35 -5.88 32.17
C GLY A 90 40.46 -6.98 31.49
N ALA A 91 41.00 -7.77 30.54
CA ALA A 91 40.58 -9.16 30.12
C ALA A 91 39.10 -9.39 29.63
N ALA A 92 38.47 -10.60 29.47
CA ALA A 92 38.79 -12.06 29.57
C ALA A 92 37.86 -12.96 28.65
N ASN A 93 38.12 -14.29 28.51
CA ASN A 93 37.27 -15.34 27.83
C ASN A 93 37.85 -16.77 28.11
N PRO A 94 37.40 -17.96 27.55
CA PRO A 94 36.18 -18.45 26.84
C PRO A 94 35.58 -19.71 27.60
N PRO A 95 35.16 -20.91 27.05
CA PRO A 95 34.68 -21.38 25.72
C PRO A 95 33.47 -22.41 25.68
N ALA A 96 32.96 -22.67 24.46
CA ALA A 96 32.46 -23.95 23.86
C ALA A 96 31.17 -24.72 24.30
N GLY A 97 30.39 -25.17 23.30
CA GLY A 97 29.33 -26.20 23.36
C GLY A 97 28.26 -26.02 22.27
N ALA A 98 27.97 -27.01 21.42
CA ALA A 98 27.04 -26.89 20.28
C ALA A 98 25.90 -27.91 20.29
N GLY A 99 24.71 -27.53 19.82
CA GLY A 99 23.54 -28.39 19.72
C GLY A 99 22.44 -27.81 18.81
N ASN A 100 21.85 -28.66 17.96
CA ASN A 100 20.82 -28.31 16.97
C ASN A 100 19.45 -28.05 17.63
N THR A 101 18.71 -27.02 17.21
CA THR A 101 17.39 -26.68 17.74
C THR A 101 16.27 -26.88 16.72
N THR A 102 15.49 -27.94 16.91
CA THR A 102 14.07 -27.95 16.52
C THR A 102 13.36 -26.76 17.19
N GLY A 103 12.55 -26.02 16.44
CA GLY A 103 11.87 -24.83 16.95
C GLY A 103 10.89 -25.17 18.08
N THR A 104 11.22 -24.75 19.31
CA THR A 104 10.32 -24.85 20.46
C THR A 104 9.28 -23.72 20.42
N PRO A 105 8.03 -23.95 20.90
CA PRO A 105 7.06 -22.88 21.06
C PRO A 105 7.56 -21.84 22.07
N VAL A 106 7.55 -20.56 21.69
CA VAL A 106 7.84 -19.46 22.62
C VAL A 106 6.74 -19.38 23.68
N PRO A 107 7.06 -19.26 24.99
CA PRO A 107 6.05 -19.32 26.05
C PRO A 107 4.95 -18.26 25.94
N ALA A 108 3.73 -18.65 26.32
CA ALA A 108 2.55 -17.80 26.24
C ALA A 108 2.60 -16.63 27.24
N GLY A 109 3.08 -15.47 26.79
CA GLY A 109 2.92 -14.20 27.49
C GLY A 109 1.43 -13.84 27.63
N ASN A 110 0.93 -13.83 28.87
CA ASN A 110 -0.48 -13.74 29.21
C ASN A 110 -1.11 -12.41 28.73
N ALA A 111 -1.83 -12.46 27.61
CA ALA A 111 -2.65 -11.38 27.07
C ALA A 111 -4.07 -11.94 26.89
N THR A 112 -4.96 -11.62 27.83
CA THR A 112 -6.23 -12.32 28.04
C THR A 112 -7.35 -11.85 27.10
N GLY A 113 -7.23 -12.17 25.80
CA GLY A 113 -8.27 -11.95 24.80
C GLY A 113 -8.16 -12.95 23.65
N ALA A 114 -9.27 -13.23 22.95
CA ALA A 114 -9.25 -14.18 21.84
C ALA A 114 -8.46 -13.63 20.64
N ILE A 115 -8.67 -12.35 20.29
CA ILE A 115 -8.03 -11.68 19.14
C ILE A 115 -6.48 -11.72 19.20
N PRO A 116 -5.80 -11.31 20.30
CA PRO A 116 -4.33 -11.44 20.39
C PRO A 116 -3.81 -12.87 20.25
N ASN A 117 -4.53 -13.87 20.76
CA ASN A 117 -4.12 -15.27 20.66
C ASN A 117 -4.34 -15.84 19.25
N ALA A 118 -5.40 -15.40 18.56
CA ALA A 118 -5.66 -15.75 17.17
C ALA A 118 -4.64 -15.14 16.20
N LEU A 119 -4.25 -13.87 16.42
CA LEU A 119 -3.17 -13.21 15.69
C LEU A 119 -1.83 -13.94 15.87
N ARG A 120 -1.51 -14.38 17.10
CA ARG A 120 -0.33 -15.23 17.37
C ARG A 120 -0.40 -16.57 16.64
N ALA A 121 -1.57 -17.22 16.62
CA ALA A 121 -1.78 -18.47 15.89
C ALA A 121 -1.65 -18.30 14.36
N ALA A 122 -2.03 -17.14 13.82
CA ALA A 122 -1.83 -16.76 12.43
C ALA A 122 -0.38 -16.30 12.10
N GLY A 123 0.56 -16.38 13.05
CA GLY A 123 1.96 -15.99 12.85
C GLY A 123 2.23 -14.48 12.88
N ALA A 124 1.31 -13.68 13.45
CA ALA A 124 1.40 -12.23 13.59
C ALA A 124 1.48 -11.81 15.08
N GLY A 125 2.42 -12.39 15.83
CA GLY A 125 2.57 -12.15 17.27
C GLY A 125 3.05 -10.74 17.64
N THR A 126 3.80 -10.10 16.74
CA THR A 126 4.21 -8.70 16.82
C THR A 126 3.00 -7.78 16.66
N LEU A 127 2.12 -8.06 15.69
CA LEU A 127 0.87 -7.33 15.51
C LEU A 127 -0.06 -7.48 16.72
N ALA A 128 -0.17 -8.69 17.28
CA ALA A 128 -0.89 -8.92 18.54
C ALA A 128 -0.34 -8.06 19.69
N THR A 129 0.98 -7.85 19.73
CA THR A 129 1.67 -7.04 20.74
C THR A 129 1.46 -5.53 20.50
N VAL A 130 1.46 -5.08 19.24
CA VAL A 130 1.12 -3.70 18.86
C VAL A 130 -0.31 -3.35 19.25
N ILE A 131 -1.28 -4.23 18.95
CA ILE A 131 -2.70 -4.02 19.27
C ILE A 131 -2.95 -4.03 20.79
N ALA A 132 -2.20 -4.83 21.55
CA ALA A 132 -2.24 -4.82 23.02
C ALA A 132 -1.52 -3.62 23.67
N SER A 133 -0.73 -2.85 22.92
CA SER A 133 -0.05 -1.65 23.44
C SER A 133 -1.03 -0.47 23.61
N PRO A 134 -0.70 0.55 24.43
CA PRO A 134 -1.51 1.77 24.55
C PRO A 134 -1.78 2.47 23.21
N ALA A 135 -0.85 2.40 22.25
CA ALA A 135 -1.04 2.96 20.91
C ALA A 135 -2.04 2.16 20.04
N GLY A 136 -2.23 0.88 20.34
CA GLY A 136 -3.17 -0.01 19.64
C GLY A 136 -4.60 0.02 20.18
N GLN A 137 -4.84 0.61 21.36
CA GLN A 137 -6.14 0.52 22.04
C GLN A 137 -7.31 1.12 21.25
N SER A 138 -7.11 2.23 20.54
CA SER A 138 -8.13 2.84 19.68
C SER A 138 -8.57 1.89 18.55
N TYR A 139 -7.60 1.25 17.90
CA TYR A 139 -7.83 0.26 16.86
C TYR A 139 -8.41 -1.05 17.41
N ALA A 140 -7.98 -1.50 18.60
CA ALA A 140 -8.60 -2.64 19.29
C ALA A 140 -10.08 -2.38 19.60
N SER A 141 -10.42 -1.17 20.05
CA SER A 141 -11.81 -0.74 20.26
C SER A 141 -12.59 -0.56 18.95
N GLN A 142 -11.92 -0.27 17.83
CA GLN A 142 -12.53 -0.23 16.51
C GLN A 142 -12.91 -1.62 16.02
N LEU A 143 -12.03 -2.62 16.15
CA LEU A 143 -12.30 -4.01 15.74
C LEU A 143 -13.44 -4.70 16.52
N GLN A 144 -13.95 -4.07 17.58
CA GLN A 144 -15.13 -4.53 18.32
C GLN A 144 -16.45 -3.97 17.76
N GLN A 145 -16.42 -2.94 16.89
CA GLN A 145 -17.60 -2.17 16.44
C GLN A 145 -18.32 -2.78 15.23
N GLY A 146 -18.60 -4.08 15.33
CA GLY A 146 -19.24 -4.88 14.27
C GLY A 146 -18.26 -5.85 13.61
N PRO A 147 -18.66 -6.46 12.48
CA PRO A 147 -17.81 -7.39 11.74
C PRO A 147 -16.66 -6.68 11.01
N HIS A 148 -15.50 -7.31 10.99
CA HIS A 148 -14.31 -6.85 10.26
C HIS A 148 -13.50 -8.02 9.70
N THR A 149 -12.97 -7.88 8.48
CA THR A 149 -11.92 -8.75 7.93
C THR A 149 -10.59 -8.01 8.05
N VAL A 150 -9.60 -8.61 8.71
CA VAL A 150 -8.26 -8.05 8.89
C VAL A 150 -7.22 -8.95 8.23
N PHE A 151 -6.51 -8.37 7.26
CA PHE A 151 -5.36 -8.99 6.61
C PHE A 151 -4.13 -8.81 7.50
N ALA A 152 -3.77 -9.83 8.27
CA ALA A 152 -2.72 -9.73 9.29
C ALA A 152 -1.33 -10.09 8.70
N PRO A 153 -0.41 -9.14 8.54
CA PRO A 153 0.96 -9.46 8.13
C PRO A 153 1.65 -10.31 9.19
N VAL A 154 2.21 -11.44 8.74
CA VAL A 154 3.03 -12.32 9.60
C VAL A 154 4.29 -11.60 10.10
N ASP A 155 4.90 -12.09 11.17
CA ASP A 155 6.02 -11.42 11.85
C ASP A 155 7.23 -11.18 10.93
N SER A 156 7.50 -12.09 9.99
CA SER A 156 8.55 -11.92 8.97
C SER A 156 8.21 -10.87 7.89
N ALA A 157 6.92 -10.64 7.63
CA ALA A 157 6.45 -9.59 6.74
C ALA A 157 6.47 -8.22 7.44
N LEU A 158 6.09 -8.20 8.71
CA LEU A 158 6.04 -6.98 9.52
C LEU A 158 7.44 -6.47 9.88
N ALA A 159 8.42 -7.37 10.06
CA ALA A 159 9.83 -7.04 10.23
C ALA A 159 10.50 -6.40 8.99
N GLN A 160 9.86 -6.44 7.82
CA GLN A 160 10.33 -5.73 6.62
C GLN A 160 9.87 -4.25 6.59
N LEU A 161 8.97 -3.84 7.50
CA LEU A 161 8.52 -2.45 7.60
C LEU A 161 9.32 -1.66 8.64
N PRO A 162 9.61 -0.37 8.40
CA PRO A 162 10.37 0.50 9.33
C PRO A 162 9.50 0.99 10.50
N LEU A 163 8.85 0.07 11.23
CA LEU A 163 7.92 0.41 12.32
C LEU A 163 8.57 1.27 13.42
N ASN A 164 9.86 1.05 13.70
CA ASN A 164 10.61 1.76 14.73
C ASN A 164 10.80 3.27 14.44
N SER A 165 10.52 3.72 13.21
CA SER A 165 10.52 5.14 12.81
C SER A 165 9.16 5.61 12.27
N THR A 166 8.11 4.79 12.43
CA THR A 166 6.75 5.07 11.95
C THR A 166 5.99 5.86 13.01
N SER A 167 5.29 6.95 12.64
CA SER A 167 4.52 7.71 13.63
C SER A 167 3.26 6.94 14.08
N PRO A 168 2.68 7.26 15.25
CA PRO A 168 1.40 6.66 15.66
C PRO A 168 0.26 6.88 14.66
N ALA A 169 0.28 7.99 13.90
CA ALA A 169 -0.68 8.26 12.84
C ALA A 169 -0.46 7.34 11.62
N ASP A 170 0.78 7.18 11.16
CA ASP A 170 1.13 6.30 10.05
C ASP A 170 0.83 4.83 10.37
N LEU A 171 1.13 4.40 11.60
CA LEU A 171 0.80 3.06 12.09
C LEU A 171 -0.73 2.85 12.14
N THR A 172 -1.48 3.83 12.63
CA THR A 172 -2.95 3.77 12.65
C THR A 172 -3.52 3.73 11.22
N ALA A 173 -2.93 4.47 10.28
CA ALA A 173 -3.33 4.45 8.88
C ALA A 173 -3.04 3.10 8.22
N LEU A 174 -1.86 2.51 8.50
CA LEU A 174 -1.46 1.20 8.01
C LEU A 174 -2.39 0.09 8.51
N LEU A 175 -2.70 0.06 9.81
CA LEU A 175 -3.65 -0.89 10.40
C LEU A 175 -5.06 -0.76 9.79
N ASN A 176 -5.52 0.47 9.56
CA ASN A 176 -6.79 0.75 8.91
C ASN A 176 -6.83 0.34 7.42
N TYR A 177 -5.69 0.34 6.72
CA TYR A 177 -5.61 -0.17 5.34
C TYR A 177 -5.63 -1.70 5.27
N HIS A 178 -5.08 -2.37 6.29
CA HIS A 178 -5.17 -3.82 6.46
C HIS A 178 -6.56 -4.29 6.96
N THR A 179 -7.51 -3.38 7.19
CA THR A 179 -8.87 -3.67 7.69
C THR A 179 -9.93 -3.39 6.64
N VAL A 180 -10.77 -4.36 6.35
CA VAL A 180 -12.04 -4.21 5.61
C VAL A 180 -13.20 -4.27 6.62
N PRO A 181 -14.07 -3.24 6.70
CA PRO A 181 -15.32 -3.33 7.47
C PRO A 181 -16.28 -4.33 6.83
N GLY A 182 -16.96 -5.16 7.64
CA GLY A 182 -17.74 -6.31 7.16
C GLY A 182 -16.96 -7.63 7.19
N THR A 183 -17.60 -8.73 6.79
CA THR A 183 -16.97 -10.03 6.49
C THR A 183 -16.88 -10.26 4.99
N LEU A 184 -15.83 -10.98 4.55
CA LEU A 184 -15.50 -11.17 3.13
C LEU A 184 -15.83 -12.60 2.67
N ASP A 185 -17.03 -12.80 2.10
CA ASP A 185 -17.36 -14.07 1.45
C ASP A 185 -16.61 -14.22 0.11
N VAL A 186 -15.48 -14.94 0.15
CA VAL A 186 -14.64 -15.24 -1.01
C VAL A 186 -15.41 -16.00 -2.11
N ALA A 187 -16.45 -16.77 -1.77
CA ALA A 187 -17.26 -17.51 -2.75
C ALA A 187 -18.24 -16.61 -3.53
N ARG A 188 -18.45 -15.36 -3.08
CA ARG A 188 -19.26 -14.34 -3.78
C ARG A 188 -18.43 -13.38 -4.64
N LEU A 189 -17.10 -13.52 -4.65
CA LEU A 189 -16.20 -12.73 -5.49
C LEU A 189 -16.19 -13.23 -6.95
N PRO A 190 -15.99 -12.35 -7.96
CA PRO A 190 -15.99 -12.75 -9.36
C PRO A 190 -14.80 -13.68 -9.70
N PRO A 191 -15.05 -14.90 -10.22
CA PRO A 191 -13.98 -15.85 -10.49
C PRO A 191 -13.10 -15.38 -11.65
N ASN A 192 -11.79 -15.25 -11.40
CA ASN A 192 -10.81 -14.68 -12.33
C ASN A 192 -11.06 -13.19 -12.69
N GLY A 193 -11.87 -12.48 -11.92
CA GLY A 193 -12.07 -11.03 -12.04
C GLY A 193 -11.50 -10.27 -10.84
N HIS A 194 -11.50 -8.95 -10.92
CA HIS A 194 -11.23 -8.08 -9.78
C HIS A 194 -12.49 -7.83 -8.96
N ALA A 195 -12.32 -7.76 -7.64
CA ALA A 195 -13.29 -7.24 -6.70
C ALA A 195 -12.66 -6.03 -5.98
N ILE A 196 -13.44 -4.97 -5.75
CA ILE A 196 -12.94 -3.72 -5.17
C ILE A 196 -13.63 -3.51 -3.83
N VAL A 197 -12.91 -3.66 -2.72
CA VAL A 197 -13.48 -3.54 -1.37
C VAL A 197 -12.95 -2.30 -0.65
N ARG A 198 -13.83 -1.61 0.08
CA ARG A 198 -13.46 -0.45 0.91
C ARG A 198 -12.74 -0.92 2.18
N THR A 199 -11.61 -0.30 2.48
CA THR A 199 -10.89 -0.46 3.76
C THR A 199 -11.48 0.46 4.83
N ALA A 200 -10.93 0.43 6.04
CA ALA A 200 -11.24 1.41 7.07
C ALA A 200 -10.52 2.76 6.86
N LEU A 201 -9.34 2.74 6.21
CA LEU A 201 -8.48 3.91 5.99
C LEU A 201 -9.19 4.99 5.15
N ARG A 202 -9.26 6.21 5.68
CA ARG A 202 -9.95 7.36 5.06
C ARG A 202 -9.29 8.68 5.43
N GLY A 203 -9.54 9.71 4.63
CA GLY A 203 -9.11 11.09 4.86
C GLY A 203 -7.61 11.35 4.65
N ALA A 204 -7.27 12.64 4.68
CA ALA A 204 -5.90 13.13 4.51
C ALA A 204 -5.01 12.78 5.73
N PRO A 205 -3.68 12.60 5.54
CA PRO A 205 -2.95 12.73 4.28
C PRO A 205 -3.09 11.53 3.33
N TYR A 206 -3.50 10.35 3.81
CA TYR A 206 -3.35 9.07 3.11
C TYR A 206 -4.39 8.81 2.00
N VAL A 207 -5.55 9.46 2.05
CA VAL A 207 -6.64 9.30 1.08
C VAL A 207 -7.16 10.67 0.65
N ASN A 208 -7.44 10.82 -0.64
CA ASN A 208 -8.05 12.01 -1.24
C ASN A 208 -9.05 11.56 -2.33
N LEU A 209 -10.04 10.75 -1.91
CA LEU A 209 -11.10 10.24 -2.78
C LEU A 209 -12.37 11.12 -2.68
N PRO A 210 -13.24 11.11 -3.70
CA PRO A 210 -14.60 11.65 -3.64
C PRO A 210 -15.38 11.22 -2.39
N ALA A 211 -16.42 11.97 -2.03
CA ALA A 211 -17.23 11.79 -0.83
C ALA A 211 -16.49 11.78 0.53
N ASN A 212 -15.15 11.89 0.58
CA ASN A 212 -14.31 11.44 1.70
C ASN A 212 -14.55 9.94 2.03
N ASP A 213 -14.79 9.13 1.00
CA ASP A 213 -14.85 7.67 1.10
C ASP A 213 -13.46 7.07 1.46
N SER A 214 -13.45 5.82 1.94
CA SER A 214 -12.23 5.12 2.30
C SER A 214 -11.47 4.53 1.11
N GLN A 215 -10.16 4.36 1.29
CA GLN A 215 -9.27 3.73 0.33
C GLN A 215 -9.69 2.28 0.05
N VAL A 216 -9.44 1.78 -1.15
CA VAL A 216 -9.84 0.43 -1.58
C VAL A 216 -8.68 -0.57 -1.63
N LEU A 217 -9.01 -1.85 -1.57
CA LEU A 217 -8.15 -2.97 -1.97
C LEU A 217 -8.72 -3.64 -3.22
N VAL A 218 -7.83 -4.09 -4.10
CA VAL A 218 -8.17 -4.97 -5.22
C VAL A 218 -7.95 -6.42 -4.80
N LEU A 219 -9.00 -7.23 -4.96
CA LEU A 219 -8.99 -8.64 -4.63
C LEU A 219 -9.21 -9.46 -5.91
N GLY A 220 -8.52 -10.59 -6.03
CA GLY A 220 -8.78 -11.62 -7.03
C GLY A 220 -9.16 -12.93 -6.35
N ALA A 221 -10.23 -13.57 -6.83
CA ALA A 221 -10.65 -14.90 -6.39
C ALA A 221 -10.28 -15.96 -7.44
N GLN A 222 -9.45 -16.92 -7.05
CA GLN A 222 -9.08 -18.05 -7.88
C GLN A 222 -10.19 -19.14 -7.84
N PRO A 223 -10.40 -19.94 -8.91
CA PRO A 223 -11.46 -20.96 -8.95
C PRO A 223 -11.37 -22.09 -7.91
N ASN A 224 -10.23 -22.20 -7.21
CA ASN A 224 -9.98 -23.12 -6.09
C ASN A 224 -10.35 -22.52 -4.71
N GLY A 225 -10.91 -21.30 -4.67
CA GLY A 225 -11.24 -20.57 -3.44
C GLY A 225 -10.08 -19.77 -2.83
N VAL A 226 -8.90 -19.72 -3.46
CA VAL A 226 -7.77 -18.94 -2.95
C VAL A 226 -7.97 -17.45 -3.22
N LEU A 227 -8.02 -16.67 -2.14
CA LEU A 227 -8.05 -15.21 -2.18
C LEU A 227 -6.65 -14.64 -2.42
N THR A 228 -6.57 -13.61 -3.27
CA THR A 228 -5.34 -12.88 -3.59
C THR A 228 -5.59 -11.38 -3.48
N ILE A 229 -4.70 -10.62 -2.86
CA ILE A 229 -4.71 -9.15 -2.91
C ILE A 229 -3.77 -8.71 -4.03
N ILE A 230 -4.22 -7.79 -4.88
CA ILE A 230 -3.49 -7.33 -6.07
C ILE A 230 -2.94 -5.92 -5.76
N GLU A 231 -1.62 -5.80 -5.64
CA GLU A 231 -0.91 -4.51 -5.54
C GLU A 231 -0.24 -4.17 -6.90
N PRO A 232 0.12 -2.90 -7.16
CA PRO A 232 0.60 -2.45 -8.48
C PRO A 232 1.73 -3.26 -9.12
N THR A 233 2.60 -3.88 -8.31
CA THR A 233 3.80 -4.61 -8.73
C THR A 233 3.92 -6.04 -8.19
N LYS A 234 2.94 -6.52 -7.39
CA LYS A 234 2.96 -7.86 -6.77
C LYS A 234 1.55 -8.34 -6.41
N ASN A 235 1.36 -9.65 -6.45
CA ASN A 235 0.15 -10.30 -5.93
C ASN A 235 0.48 -10.98 -4.59
N ILE A 236 -0.39 -10.80 -3.60
CA ILE A 236 -0.22 -11.31 -2.23
C ILE A 236 -1.29 -12.37 -2.00
N THR A 237 -0.89 -13.65 -2.01
CA THR A 237 -1.80 -14.76 -1.67
C THR A 237 -2.18 -14.68 -0.19
N VAL A 238 -3.48 -14.73 0.10
CA VAL A 238 -4.01 -14.67 1.46
C VAL A 238 -4.14 -16.08 2.03
N ALA A 239 -3.70 -16.30 3.26
CA ALA A 239 -3.86 -17.57 3.97
C ALA A 239 -5.30 -17.75 4.47
N ASN A 240 -5.71 -19.00 4.75
CA ASN A 240 -7.06 -19.33 5.22
C ASN A 240 -7.49 -18.44 6.40
N ALA A 241 -8.62 -17.76 6.23
CA ALA A 241 -9.17 -16.89 7.27
C ALA A 241 -9.67 -17.70 8.47
N THR A 242 -9.37 -17.20 9.67
CA THR A 242 -9.83 -17.76 10.95
C THR A 242 -10.79 -16.76 11.61
N ARG A 243 -12.06 -17.15 11.78
CA ARG A 243 -13.04 -16.30 12.45
C ARG A 243 -12.93 -16.41 13.97
N VAL A 244 -12.81 -15.27 14.64
CA VAL A 244 -12.71 -15.13 16.09
C VAL A 244 -13.57 -13.97 16.54
N GLU A 245 -14.62 -14.25 17.32
CA GLU A 245 -15.62 -13.27 17.72
C GLU A 245 -16.27 -12.60 16.47
N ASN A 246 -16.18 -11.27 16.37
CA ASN A 246 -16.64 -10.49 15.21
C ASN A 246 -15.56 -10.35 14.11
N LEU A 247 -14.35 -10.84 14.34
CA LEU A 247 -13.19 -10.62 13.50
C LEU A 247 -12.90 -11.83 12.60
N GLU A 248 -12.66 -11.57 11.32
CA GLU A 248 -12.14 -12.54 10.36
C GLU A 248 -10.65 -12.24 10.14
N LEU A 249 -9.77 -13.10 10.69
CA LEU A 249 -8.32 -12.92 10.64
C LEU A 249 -7.71 -13.73 9.50
N ALA A 250 -7.19 -13.06 8.48
CA ALA A 250 -6.59 -13.68 7.31
C ALA A 250 -5.10 -13.34 7.22
N GLY A 251 -4.22 -14.32 7.39
CA GLY A 251 -2.76 -14.08 7.40
C GLY A 251 -2.22 -13.72 6.00
N ILE A 252 -1.28 -12.78 5.90
CA ILE A 252 -0.62 -12.41 4.64
C ILE A 252 0.92 -12.48 4.74
N PRO A 253 1.62 -13.00 3.71
CA PRO A 253 3.08 -13.20 3.71
C PRO A 253 3.89 -11.93 3.44
N ASN A 254 3.23 -10.83 3.06
CA ASN A 254 3.81 -9.51 2.87
C ASN A 254 2.82 -8.47 3.39
N ALA A 255 3.29 -7.40 4.04
CA ALA A 255 2.42 -6.30 4.43
C ALA A 255 1.91 -5.53 3.20
N LEU A 256 0.71 -4.95 3.36
CA LEU A 256 0.06 -4.10 2.37
C LEU A 256 0.67 -2.68 2.42
N THR A 257 0.80 -2.07 1.25
CA THR A 257 1.43 -0.77 1.05
C THR A 257 0.36 0.29 0.84
N ILE A 258 0.27 1.31 1.71
CA ILE A 258 -0.70 2.41 1.53
C ILE A 258 -0.47 3.07 0.16
N PRO A 259 -1.50 3.21 -0.71
CA PRO A 259 -1.33 3.75 -2.06
C PRO A 259 -0.75 5.17 -2.07
N GLY A 260 0.32 5.35 -2.83
CA GLY A 260 1.02 6.62 -2.94
C GLY A 260 0.33 7.64 -3.85
N THR A 261 0.99 8.78 -4.06
CA THR A 261 0.62 9.75 -5.10
C THR A 261 0.65 9.11 -6.49
N ILE A 262 0.03 9.76 -7.48
CA ILE A 262 0.03 9.27 -8.86
C ILE A 262 1.45 9.22 -9.41
N ALA A 263 2.27 10.23 -9.12
CA ALA A 263 3.68 10.26 -9.48
C ALA A 263 4.49 9.11 -8.85
N ALA A 264 4.29 8.86 -7.55
CA ALA A 264 5.01 7.79 -6.84
C ALA A 264 4.60 6.40 -7.33
N THR A 265 3.30 6.15 -7.51
CA THR A 265 2.79 4.86 -7.99
C THR A 265 3.24 4.59 -9.42
N ALA A 266 3.19 5.58 -10.31
CA ALA A 266 3.70 5.45 -11.68
C ALA A 266 5.22 5.20 -11.73
N ALA A 267 6.01 5.83 -10.84
CA ALA A 267 7.45 5.62 -10.76
C ALA A 267 7.86 4.22 -10.26
N LEU A 268 6.97 3.49 -9.58
CA LEU A 268 7.18 2.09 -9.18
C LEU A 268 6.95 1.07 -10.31
N ILE A 269 6.35 1.51 -11.43
CA ILE A 269 5.93 0.63 -12.54
C ILE A 269 6.90 0.83 -13.72
N PRO A 270 7.75 -0.16 -14.06
CA PRO A 270 8.74 -0.02 -15.14
C PRO A 270 8.12 0.37 -16.49
N GLU A 271 6.93 -0.15 -16.78
CA GLU A 271 6.17 0.15 -18.00
C GLU A 271 5.66 1.59 -18.11
N LEU A 272 5.72 2.39 -17.03
CA LEU A 272 5.33 3.80 -17.04
C LEU A 272 6.53 4.76 -16.96
N SER A 273 7.77 4.26 -16.98
CA SER A 273 8.98 5.10 -16.90
C SER A 273 9.05 6.17 -18.01
N SER A 274 8.65 5.83 -19.24
CA SER A 274 8.55 6.81 -20.34
C SER A 274 7.45 7.86 -20.12
N LEU A 275 6.33 7.47 -19.49
CA LEU A 275 5.23 8.39 -19.15
C LEU A 275 5.66 9.39 -18.07
N VAL A 276 6.32 8.90 -17.02
CA VAL A 276 6.87 9.75 -15.94
C VAL A 276 7.90 10.73 -16.50
N ALA A 277 8.79 10.28 -17.39
CA ALA A 277 9.74 11.16 -18.09
C ALA A 277 9.04 12.21 -18.97
N ALA A 278 8.02 11.81 -19.74
CA ALA A 278 7.25 12.69 -20.62
C ALA A 278 6.49 13.79 -19.83
N VAL A 279 5.81 13.43 -18.74
CA VAL A 279 5.11 14.38 -17.87
C VAL A 279 6.10 15.34 -17.21
N ASN A 280 7.20 14.83 -16.63
CA ASN A 280 8.21 15.68 -15.99
C ASN A 280 8.88 16.64 -16.99
N GLY A 281 9.09 16.22 -18.24
CA GLY A 281 9.72 17.03 -19.28
C GLY A 281 8.81 18.07 -19.95
N THR A 282 7.48 17.86 -19.97
CA THR A 282 6.55 18.72 -20.73
C THR A 282 5.44 19.36 -19.91
N ALA A 283 5.09 18.80 -18.76
CA ALA A 283 4.04 19.29 -17.87
C ALA A 283 4.39 19.01 -16.39
N PRO A 284 5.51 19.51 -15.85
CA PRO A 284 5.96 19.19 -14.48
C PRO A 284 4.98 19.62 -13.37
N GLN A 285 4.10 20.59 -13.64
CA GLN A 285 3.03 20.99 -12.73
C GLN A 285 1.85 19.99 -12.70
N LEU A 286 1.71 19.11 -13.71
CA LEU A 286 0.57 18.20 -13.83
C LEU A 286 0.52 17.21 -12.65
N PHE A 287 1.64 16.62 -12.22
CA PHE A 287 1.61 15.72 -11.06
C PHE A 287 1.15 16.43 -9.77
N GLN A 288 1.57 17.68 -9.54
CA GLN A 288 1.12 18.49 -8.39
C GLN A 288 -0.39 18.78 -8.46
N GLN A 289 -0.90 19.08 -9.65
CA GLN A 289 -2.32 19.32 -9.90
C GLN A 289 -3.14 18.03 -9.75
N LEU A 290 -2.64 16.89 -10.23
CA LEU A 290 -3.29 15.59 -10.09
C LEU A 290 -3.36 15.17 -8.62
N ASP A 291 -2.25 15.24 -7.86
CA ASP A 291 -2.20 14.80 -6.46
C ASP A 291 -3.11 15.62 -5.51
N GLN A 292 -3.48 16.85 -5.90
CA GLN A 292 -4.47 17.68 -5.20
C GLN A 292 -5.91 17.35 -5.59
N THR A 293 -6.14 16.78 -6.77
CA THR A 293 -7.47 16.55 -7.34
C THR A 293 -8.04 15.20 -6.89
N PRO A 294 -9.20 15.15 -6.21
CA PRO A 294 -9.85 13.90 -5.82
C PRO A 294 -10.67 13.31 -6.97
N GLY A 295 -10.59 11.99 -7.15
CA GLY A 295 -11.45 11.25 -8.07
C GLY A 295 -10.91 11.22 -9.49
N LEU A 296 -9.71 10.67 -9.67
CA LEU A 296 -9.08 10.54 -10.98
C LEU A 296 -9.13 9.10 -11.50
N THR A 297 -9.34 8.97 -12.81
CA THR A 297 -9.08 7.75 -13.57
C THR A 297 -8.07 8.07 -14.66
N ILE A 298 -6.92 7.39 -14.69
CA ILE A 298 -5.84 7.68 -15.64
C ILE A 298 -5.55 6.45 -16.48
N PHE A 299 -5.77 6.58 -17.79
CA PHE A 299 -5.39 5.60 -18.79
C PHE A 299 -3.91 5.78 -19.14
N ALA A 300 -3.02 5.25 -18.31
CA ALA A 300 -1.59 5.48 -18.37
C ALA A 300 -0.93 4.72 -19.55
N PRO A 301 -0.46 5.40 -20.61
CA PRO A 301 0.16 4.70 -21.74
C PRO A 301 1.51 4.10 -21.36
N ILE A 302 1.70 2.83 -21.71
CA ILE A 302 2.95 2.09 -21.45
C ILE A 302 4.10 2.57 -22.35
N ASN A 303 5.34 2.20 -22.02
CA ASN A 303 6.54 2.52 -22.80
C ASN A 303 6.38 2.25 -24.30
N ALA A 304 5.81 1.09 -24.66
CA ALA A 304 5.58 0.71 -26.05
C ALA A 304 4.59 1.63 -26.80
N ALA A 305 3.61 2.22 -26.10
CA ALA A 305 2.67 3.20 -26.65
C ALA A 305 3.35 4.56 -26.90
N LEU A 306 4.27 4.95 -26.02
CA LEU A 306 5.01 6.21 -26.09
C LEU A 306 6.23 6.17 -27.03
N ALA A 307 6.64 4.98 -27.49
CA ALA A 307 7.78 4.82 -28.40
C ALA A 307 7.54 5.39 -29.82
N ASN A 308 6.27 5.51 -30.24
CA ASN A 308 5.89 6.03 -31.56
C ASN A 308 4.74 7.05 -31.44
N PRO A 309 4.99 8.25 -30.86
CA PRO A 309 3.97 9.28 -30.72
C PRO A 309 3.59 9.88 -32.10
N PRO A 310 2.38 10.44 -32.27
CA PRO A 310 2.01 11.10 -33.51
C PRO A 310 2.97 12.26 -33.85
N PRO A 311 3.37 12.45 -35.12
CA PRO A 311 4.22 13.58 -35.50
C PRO A 311 3.50 14.90 -35.25
N ASN A 312 4.22 15.88 -34.67
CA ASN A 312 3.68 17.16 -34.20
C ASN A 312 2.58 17.05 -33.12
N ALA A 313 2.53 15.95 -32.37
CA ALA A 313 1.59 15.78 -31.26
C ALA A 313 1.66 16.91 -30.22
N ASN A 314 0.49 17.50 -29.91
CA ASN A 314 0.30 18.26 -28.67
C ASN A 314 0.31 17.29 -27.48
N LEU A 315 1.50 16.98 -26.96
CA LEU A 315 1.66 15.97 -25.90
C LEU A 315 0.88 16.32 -24.62
N GLN A 316 0.75 17.60 -24.27
CA GLN A 316 -0.08 18.02 -23.14
C GLN A 316 -1.57 17.72 -23.39
N GLY A 317 -2.06 18.00 -24.60
CA GLY A 317 -3.42 17.64 -25.03
C GLY A 317 -3.65 16.13 -25.07
N ILE A 318 -2.67 15.34 -25.50
CA ILE A 318 -2.71 13.86 -25.43
C ILE A 318 -2.80 13.42 -23.97
N LEU A 319 -1.92 13.89 -23.08
CA LEU A 319 -1.90 13.51 -21.67
C LEU A 319 -3.23 13.82 -20.96
N LEU A 320 -3.80 15.02 -21.19
CA LEU A 320 -5.11 15.39 -20.65
C LEU A 320 -6.26 14.58 -21.25
N SER A 321 -6.11 14.05 -22.47
CA SER A 321 -7.10 13.17 -23.09
C SER A 321 -7.11 11.74 -22.49
N HIS A 322 -6.07 11.36 -21.74
CA HIS A 322 -5.99 10.08 -21.01
C HIS A 322 -6.50 10.15 -19.56
N ILE A 323 -6.94 11.33 -19.09
CA ILE A 323 -7.34 11.56 -17.69
C ILE A 323 -8.84 11.85 -17.65
N VAL A 324 -9.63 11.03 -16.94
CA VAL A 324 -11.02 11.35 -16.55
C VAL A 324 -11.00 11.88 -15.13
N ASN A 325 -11.77 12.94 -14.87
CA ASN A 325 -11.74 13.71 -13.61
C ASN A 325 -13.12 13.75 -12.94
N GLY A 326 -13.13 13.87 -11.61
CA GLY A 326 -14.34 13.88 -10.78
C GLY A 326 -15.01 12.51 -10.62
N THR A 327 -14.33 11.42 -10.98
CA THR A 327 -14.82 10.04 -10.85
C THR A 327 -13.67 9.03 -10.94
N VAL A 328 -13.67 8.06 -10.03
CA VAL A 328 -12.84 6.84 -10.12
C VAL A 328 -13.64 5.73 -10.79
N LEU A 329 -13.15 5.22 -11.92
CA LEU A 329 -13.76 4.12 -12.68
C LEU A 329 -12.90 2.86 -12.50
N TYR A 330 -13.34 1.95 -11.63
CA TYR A 330 -12.70 0.64 -11.48
C TYR A 330 -13.10 -0.31 -12.62
N SER A 331 -12.35 -1.39 -12.83
CA SER A 331 -12.67 -2.39 -13.87
C SER A 331 -14.07 -2.98 -13.71
N THR A 332 -14.54 -3.12 -12.46
CA THR A 332 -15.88 -3.56 -12.08
C THR A 332 -17.00 -2.63 -12.58
N THR A 333 -16.72 -1.33 -12.76
CA THR A 333 -17.66 -0.35 -13.31
C THR A 333 -17.47 -0.07 -14.79
N ILE A 334 -16.25 -0.11 -15.32
CA ILE A 334 -15.88 0.41 -16.66
C ILE A 334 -16.83 -0.08 -17.77
N ALA A 335 -17.20 -1.35 -17.80
CA ALA A 335 -18.08 -1.91 -18.84
C ALA A 335 -19.52 -1.33 -18.84
N ASN A 336 -19.94 -0.68 -17.75
CA ASN A 336 -21.26 -0.08 -17.57
C ASN A 336 -21.26 1.46 -17.70
N VAL A 337 -20.11 2.08 -17.99
CA VAL A 337 -19.99 3.54 -18.07
C VAL A 337 -20.43 4.03 -19.44
N THR A 338 -21.58 4.71 -19.49
CA THR A 338 -22.17 5.27 -20.71
C THR A 338 -21.79 6.72 -21.00
N ASN A 339 -21.08 7.39 -20.07
CA ASN A 339 -20.62 8.76 -20.28
C ASN A 339 -19.37 9.08 -19.42
N ALA A 340 -18.19 8.81 -19.98
CA ALA A 340 -16.93 9.37 -19.48
C ALA A 340 -16.43 10.45 -20.44
N THR A 341 -15.83 11.51 -19.87
CA THR A 341 -15.21 12.59 -20.64
C THR A 341 -13.83 12.87 -20.05
N SER A 342 -12.82 12.98 -20.92
CA SER A 342 -11.46 13.32 -20.49
C SER A 342 -11.31 14.79 -20.11
N ALA A 343 -10.24 15.15 -19.41
CA ALA A 343 -9.87 16.55 -19.13
C ALA A 343 -9.48 17.32 -20.41
N GLY A 344 -9.15 16.60 -21.50
CA GLY A 344 -9.07 17.14 -22.85
C GLY A 344 -10.43 17.49 -23.47
N GLY A 345 -11.55 17.02 -22.90
CA GLY A 345 -12.91 17.27 -23.39
C GLY A 345 -13.45 16.23 -24.38
N SER A 346 -12.70 15.18 -24.70
CA SER A 346 -13.15 14.09 -25.57
C SER A 346 -13.92 13.03 -24.78
N HIS A 347 -15.03 12.54 -25.34
CA HIS A 347 -15.80 11.42 -24.78
C HIS A 347 -15.02 10.10 -24.88
N ILE A 348 -15.13 9.24 -23.88
CA ILE A 348 -14.52 7.91 -23.85
C ILE A 348 -15.62 6.86 -23.77
N ASP A 349 -15.76 6.06 -24.84
CA ASP A 349 -16.53 4.83 -24.82
C ASP A 349 -15.71 3.70 -24.18
N PHE A 350 -16.40 2.70 -23.61
CA PHE A 350 -15.78 1.44 -23.18
C PHE A 350 -16.39 0.24 -23.88
N ILE A 351 -15.55 -0.72 -24.24
CA ILE A 351 -15.92 -1.95 -24.94
C ILE A 351 -15.26 -3.12 -24.22
N THR A 352 -16.04 -4.01 -23.62
CA THR A 352 -15.56 -5.26 -23.02
C THR A 352 -16.01 -6.45 -23.85
N ASN A 353 -15.09 -7.35 -24.17
CA ASN A 353 -15.34 -8.56 -24.96
C ASN A 353 -14.40 -9.71 -24.51
N ALA A 354 -14.40 -10.82 -25.23
CA ALA A 354 -13.58 -11.99 -24.90
C ALA A 354 -12.05 -11.80 -25.04
N THR A 355 -11.57 -10.73 -25.67
CA THR A 355 -10.14 -10.40 -25.79
C THR A 355 -9.67 -9.32 -24.82
N GLY A 356 -10.58 -8.69 -24.06
CA GLY A 356 -10.25 -7.74 -23.01
C GLY A 356 -11.25 -6.59 -22.87
N THR A 357 -10.85 -5.57 -22.10
CA THR A 357 -11.55 -4.29 -22.01
C THR A 357 -10.75 -3.21 -22.75
N TYR A 358 -11.45 -2.42 -23.52
CA TYR A 358 -10.92 -1.37 -24.38
C TYR A 358 -11.57 -0.03 -24.06
N ALA A 359 -10.79 1.04 -24.14
CA ALA A 359 -11.27 2.42 -24.03
C ALA A 359 -11.10 3.09 -25.40
N ARG A 360 -12.12 3.80 -25.90
CA ARG A 360 -12.13 4.42 -27.24
C ARG A 360 -12.43 5.90 -27.18
N THR A 361 -11.68 6.71 -27.93
CA THR A 361 -12.04 8.10 -28.23
C THR A 361 -11.84 8.38 -29.72
N GLY A 362 -12.90 8.82 -30.41
CA GLY A 362 -12.92 8.88 -31.87
C GLY A 362 -12.49 7.55 -32.52
N ASP A 363 -11.55 7.63 -33.46
CA ASP A 363 -11.00 6.46 -34.16
C ASP A 363 -9.94 5.67 -33.34
N ARG A 364 -9.49 6.19 -32.19
CA ARG A 364 -8.48 5.52 -31.34
C ARG A 364 -9.15 4.58 -30.34
N THR A 365 -8.92 3.28 -30.49
CA THR A 365 -9.29 2.25 -29.51
C THR A 365 -8.03 1.70 -28.84
N LEU A 366 -7.96 1.79 -27.51
CA LEU A 366 -6.83 1.34 -26.70
C LEU A 366 -7.23 0.13 -25.86
N MET A 367 -6.37 -0.88 -25.75
CA MET A 367 -6.56 -2.00 -24.83
C MET A 367 -6.06 -1.63 -23.44
N ILE A 368 -6.86 -1.90 -22.40
CA ILE A 368 -6.40 -1.84 -21.01
C ILE A 368 -5.60 -3.13 -20.75
N VAL A 369 -4.28 -2.99 -20.52
CA VAL A 369 -3.37 -4.14 -20.33
C VAL A 369 -3.23 -4.55 -18.86
N GLN A 370 -3.44 -3.62 -17.94
CA GLN A 370 -3.54 -3.86 -16.49
C GLN A 370 -4.52 -2.82 -15.93
N SER A 371 -5.41 -3.26 -15.04
CA SER A 371 -6.43 -2.39 -14.44
C SER A 371 -6.30 -2.31 -12.92
N ASP A 372 -6.98 -1.32 -12.34
CA ASP A 372 -7.12 -1.10 -10.90
C ASP A 372 -5.81 -0.88 -10.13
N ILE A 373 -4.86 -0.16 -10.73
CA ILE A 373 -3.68 0.33 -10.01
C ILE A 373 -4.11 1.49 -9.10
N ILE A 374 -4.39 1.17 -7.84
CA ILE A 374 -4.91 2.12 -6.85
C ILE A 374 -3.87 3.19 -6.50
N THR A 375 -4.31 4.44 -6.38
CA THR A 375 -3.53 5.55 -5.82
C THR A 375 -4.26 6.22 -4.66
N ARG A 376 -3.58 7.13 -3.97
CA ARG A 376 -4.12 8.01 -2.93
C ARG A 376 -5.47 8.67 -3.27
N ASN A 377 -5.72 8.96 -4.55
CA ASN A 377 -6.78 9.84 -5.02
C ASN A 377 -7.53 9.35 -6.26
N GLY A 378 -7.30 8.10 -6.68
CA GLY A 378 -7.89 7.56 -7.89
C GLY A 378 -7.34 6.20 -8.29
N VAL A 379 -7.38 5.94 -9.59
CA VAL A 379 -6.99 4.67 -10.21
C VAL A 379 -6.23 4.89 -11.51
N LEU A 380 -5.21 4.07 -11.73
CA LEU A 380 -4.48 3.94 -13.00
C LEU A 380 -4.91 2.65 -13.70
N HIS A 381 -5.07 2.74 -15.02
CA HIS A 381 -5.25 1.62 -15.94
C HIS A 381 -4.19 1.74 -17.01
N LEU A 382 -3.29 0.77 -17.15
CA LEU A 382 -2.27 0.82 -18.19
C LEU A 382 -2.91 0.56 -19.55
N VAL A 383 -2.54 1.34 -20.57
CA VAL A 383 -3.06 1.20 -21.94
C VAL A 383 -1.96 1.02 -22.98
N ASN A 384 -2.26 0.26 -24.04
CA ASN A 384 -1.29 -0.14 -25.07
C ASN A 384 -1.06 0.87 -26.21
N GLY A 385 -1.64 2.07 -26.15
CA GLY A 385 -1.53 3.09 -27.20
C GLY A 385 -1.83 4.48 -26.68
N LEU A 386 -1.98 5.45 -27.61
CA LEU A 386 -2.29 6.84 -27.30
C LEU A 386 -3.62 7.27 -27.94
N PHE A 387 -4.49 7.88 -27.13
CA PHE A 387 -5.58 8.75 -27.61
C PHE A 387 -5.03 9.98 -28.34
N GLU A 388 -5.84 10.55 -29.23
CA GLU A 388 -5.51 11.85 -29.85
C GLU A 388 -5.65 13.00 -28.85
N ALA A 389 -4.97 14.11 -29.11
CA ALA A 389 -5.25 15.37 -28.43
C ALA A 389 -6.59 15.94 -28.92
N SER A 390 -7.49 16.27 -28.00
CA SER A 390 -8.70 17.02 -28.35
C SER A 390 -8.38 18.42 -28.87
N THR A 391 -9.25 18.95 -29.74
CA THR A 391 -9.27 20.36 -30.13
C THR A 391 -10.18 21.21 -29.24
N ALA A 392 -10.91 20.58 -28.30
CA ALA A 392 -11.62 21.30 -27.25
C ALA A 392 -10.62 21.97 -26.28
N THR A 393 -11.01 23.08 -25.66
CA THR A 393 -10.18 23.74 -24.64
C THR A 393 -10.04 22.81 -23.42
N PRO A 394 -8.80 22.46 -23.01
CA PRO A 394 -8.61 21.57 -21.87
C PRO A 394 -9.16 22.21 -20.59
N THR A 395 -9.91 21.42 -19.83
CA THR A 395 -10.47 21.84 -18.54
C THR A 395 -9.81 21.04 -17.42
N PHE A 396 -8.69 21.57 -16.92
CA PHE A 396 -8.06 21.07 -15.71
C PHE A 396 -7.73 22.23 -14.74
N PRO A 397 -8.17 22.17 -13.47
CA PRO A 397 -9.09 21.18 -12.90
C PRO A 397 -10.54 21.42 -13.37
N LEU A 398 -11.27 20.34 -13.67
CA LEU A 398 -12.74 20.39 -13.68
C LEU A 398 -13.24 20.35 -12.23
N VAL A 399 -14.28 21.12 -11.93
CA VAL A 399 -15.01 21.05 -10.65
C VAL A 399 -15.70 19.69 -10.55
N ASN A 400 -15.53 19.00 -9.43
CA ASN A 400 -16.19 17.72 -9.17
C ASN A 400 -17.72 17.91 -9.09
N GLN A 401 -18.44 17.38 -10.08
CA GLN A 401 -19.91 17.42 -10.16
C GLN A 401 -20.57 16.04 -9.95
N ASN A 402 -19.82 14.93 -10.08
CA ASN A 402 -20.36 13.59 -10.28
C ASN A 402 -19.92 12.60 -9.18
N ASN A 403 -20.26 12.92 -7.93
CA ASN A 403 -19.86 12.18 -6.73
C ASN A 403 -20.58 10.81 -6.52
N SER A 404 -21.00 10.14 -7.60
CA SER A 404 -21.94 9.00 -7.57
C SER A 404 -21.45 7.72 -8.25
N THR A 405 -20.52 7.81 -9.22
CA THR A 405 -20.13 6.67 -10.07
C THR A 405 -19.22 5.66 -9.36
N GLU A 406 -18.36 6.13 -8.45
CA GLU A 406 -17.33 5.31 -7.78
C GLU A 406 -17.95 4.19 -6.93
N THR A 407 -19.05 4.48 -6.22
CA THR A 407 -19.70 3.52 -5.32
C THR A 407 -20.28 2.31 -6.05
N ALA A 408 -20.65 2.46 -7.32
CA ALA A 408 -21.18 1.36 -8.14
C ALA A 408 -20.11 0.29 -8.46
N GLY A 409 -18.82 0.61 -8.33
CA GLY A 409 -17.72 -0.34 -8.54
C GLY A 409 -17.33 -1.14 -7.30
N ILE A 410 -17.87 -0.79 -6.13
CA ILE A 410 -17.48 -1.40 -4.84
C ILE A 410 -18.21 -2.72 -4.62
N THR A 411 -17.44 -3.81 -4.59
CA THR A 411 -17.90 -5.13 -4.17
C THR A 411 -18.38 -5.08 -2.73
N GLN A 412 -19.62 -5.50 -2.50
CA GLN A 412 -20.25 -5.46 -1.19
C GLN A 412 -19.68 -6.54 -0.27
N VAL A 413 -19.51 -6.19 1.00
CA VAL A 413 -19.01 -7.05 2.09
C VAL A 413 -20.04 -7.06 3.21
N ASP A 414 -20.32 -8.24 3.77
CA ASP A 414 -21.52 -8.44 4.58
C ASP A 414 -21.39 -7.81 5.97
N GLY A 415 -22.47 -7.16 6.45
CA GLY A 415 -22.49 -6.50 7.76
C GLY A 415 -21.62 -5.24 7.87
N ALA A 416 -21.03 -4.76 6.77
CA ALA A 416 -20.23 -3.55 6.76
C ALA A 416 -21.08 -2.30 7.11
N ASN A 417 -20.79 -1.69 8.25
CA ASN A 417 -21.40 -0.42 8.66
C ASN A 417 -20.74 0.75 7.91
N LEU A 418 -21.06 0.89 6.63
CA LEU A 418 -20.49 1.91 5.75
C LEU A 418 -21.16 3.27 6.02
N THR A 419 -20.38 4.19 6.60
CA THR A 419 -20.88 5.46 7.16
C THR A 419 -21.16 6.55 6.13
N SER A 420 -20.94 6.31 4.83
CA SER A 420 -21.31 7.25 3.77
C SER A 420 -22.66 6.86 3.15
N ALA A 421 -23.54 7.86 2.97
CA ALA A 421 -24.89 7.65 2.42
C ALA A 421 -24.86 7.06 0.99
N ALA A 422 -23.76 7.28 0.26
CA ALA A 422 -23.51 6.62 -1.03
C ALA A 422 -23.42 5.09 -0.87
N ALA A 423 -22.61 4.60 0.08
CA ALA A 423 -22.46 3.17 0.32
C ALA A 423 -23.75 2.50 0.83
N GLN A 424 -24.59 3.24 1.57
CA GLN A 424 -25.92 2.77 1.99
C GLN A 424 -26.89 2.58 0.80
N ASN A 425 -26.75 3.37 -0.27
CA ASN A 425 -27.51 3.15 -1.51
C ASN A 425 -27.09 1.86 -2.26
N ALA A 426 -25.86 1.37 -2.07
CA ALA A 426 -25.45 0.09 -2.64
C ALA A 426 -26.18 -1.09 -1.96
N GLN A 427 -26.37 -1.03 -0.63
CA GLN A 427 -27.15 -2.02 0.13
C GLN A 427 -28.61 -2.07 -0.34
N ASN A 428 -29.25 -0.91 -0.51
CA ASN A 428 -30.65 -0.81 -0.97
C ASN A 428 -30.84 -1.32 -2.41
N SER A 429 -29.84 -1.17 -3.28
CA SER A 429 -29.92 -1.61 -4.69
C SER A 429 -29.91 -3.14 -4.84
N ALA A 430 -29.23 -3.86 -3.94
CA ALA A 430 -29.16 -5.32 -3.96
C ALA A 430 -30.40 -6.00 -3.34
N GLY A 431 -31.09 -5.35 -2.39
CA GLY A 431 -32.25 -5.90 -1.68
C GLY A 431 -33.43 -6.30 -2.58
N ILE A 432 -33.49 -5.78 -3.81
CA ILE A 432 -34.54 -6.09 -4.80
C ILE A 432 -34.23 -7.39 -5.58
N GLN A 433 -32.97 -7.83 -5.66
CA GLN A 433 -32.58 -8.95 -6.52
C GLN A 433 -32.81 -10.35 -5.91
N SER A 434 -33.13 -10.46 -4.61
CA SER A 434 -33.31 -11.75 -3.91
C SER A 434 -34.77 -12.23 -3.79
N ALA A 435 -35.70 -11.65 -4.58
CA ALA A 435 -37.14 -11.88 -4.44
C ALA A 435 -37.85 -12.28 -5.76
N SER A 436 -37.21 -13.10 -6.59
CA SER A 436 -37.74 -13.58 -7.89
C SER A 436 -38.11 -15.08 -7.87
N SER A 437 -39.10 -15.46 -7.05
CA SER A 437 -39.70 -16.80 -7.13
C SER A 437 -40.40 -17.01 -8.50
N PRO A 438 -40.30 -18.19 -9.14
CA PRO A 438 -40.80 -18.42 -10.50
C PRO A 438 -42.33 -18.62 -10.59
N GLY A 439 -43.09 -17.56 -10.30
CA GLY A 439 -44.54 -17.51 -10.48
C GLY A 439 -44.93 -17.38 -11.95
N ARG A 440 -45.43 -18.47 -12.55
CA ARG A 440 -45.85 -18.51 -13.97
C ARG A 440 -47.07 -17.59 -14.20
N LEU A 441 -46.88 -16.42 -14.82
CA LEU A 441 -47.99 -15.59 -15.28
C LEU A 441 -48.42 -16.02 -16.70
N VAL A 442 -49.68 -16.42 -16.86
CA VAL A 442 -50.25 -16.82 -18.15
C VAL A 442 -50.70 -15.59 -18.92
N LEU A 443 -50.24 -15.44 -20.16
CA LEU A 443 -50.72 -14.41 -21.09
C LEU A 443 -52.15 -14.73 -21.56
N ALA A 444 -53.13 -14.08 -20.93
CA ALA A 444 -54.53 -14.12 -21.35
C ALA A 444 -54.80 -13.11 -22.47
N SER A 445 -54.67 -13.53 -23.72
CA SER A 445 -54.97 -12.70 -24.89
C SER A 445 -56.48 -12.47 -25.05
N ALA A 446 -56.95 -11.28 -24.71
CA ALA A 446 -58.35 -10.89 -24.87
C ALA A 446 -58.68 -10.53 -26.32
N MET A 447 -59.02 -11.53 -27.14
CA MET A 447 -59.80 -11.33 -28.37
C MET A 447 -61.29 -11.49 -28.06
N LEU A 448 -62.10 -10.47 -28.35
CA LEU A 448 -63.55 -10.55 -28.25
C LEU A 448 -64.21 -10.04 -29.54
N VAL A 449 -64.50 -10.97 -30.44
CA VAL A 449 -65.33 -10.78 -31.63
C VAL A 449 -66.26 -11.99 -31.73
N GLY A 450 -67.55 -11.80 -31.48
CA GLY A 450 -68.52 -12.89 -31.38
C GLY A 450 -69.96 -12.36 -31.39
N PHE A 451 -70.65 -12.59 -32.49
CA PHE A 451 -71.96 -12.05 -32.85
C PHE A 451 -73.14 -12.85 -32.21
N VAL A 452 -74.37 -12.41 -32.53
CA VAL A 452 -75.68 -13.11 -32.37
C VAL A 452 -76.46 -12.84 -31.08
N LEU A 453 -77.35 -11.83 -31.11
CA LEU A 453 -78.76 -12.02 -31.50
C LEU A 453 -79.40 -10.68 -31.94
#